data_AF-A0A8T4J6F1-F1
#
_entry.id   AF-A0A8T4J6F1-F1
#
_cell.length_a   1.000
_cell.length_b   1.000
_cell.length_c   1.000
_cell.angle_alpha   90.00
_cell.angle_beta   90.00
_cell.angle_gamma   90.00
#
_symmetry.space_group_name_H-M   'P 1'
#
loop_
_entity.id
_entity.type
_entity.pdbx_description
1 polymer ?
#
loop_
_entity_poly.entity_id
_entity_poly.type
_entity_poly.pdbx_seq_one_letter_code
_entity_poly.pdbx_strand_id
1 'polypeptide(L)'
;MTSSCWVPVPEDSPFPLHNLPYGVFAPAGGPPRIGVAIGDHVLDLAHALGDDDTFARPHLNPFLAQGRERWREVRARVTALLTDEAARPT
;
A
#
# COMPACT_ATOMS: atom_id res chain seq x y z
N MET A 1 21.47 8.22 0.24
CA MET A 1 21.27 6.75 0.15
C MET A 1 19.93 6.56 -0.53
N THR A 2 19.93 6.15 -1.80
CA THR A 2 18.69 5.88 -2.53
C THR A 2 18.10 4.60 -1.96
N SER A 3 17.04 4.72 -1.15
CA SER A 3 16.27 3.56 -0.70
C SER A 3 15.71 2.85 -1.94
N SER A 4 16.27 1.68 -2.27
CA SER A 4 15.83 0.89 -3.41
C SER A 4 14.49 0.25 -3.05
N CYS A 5 13.50 0.41 -3.92
CA CYS A 5 12.26 -0.37 -3.82
C CYS A 5 12.55 -1.81 -4.26
N TRP A 6 12.15 -2.81 -3.49
CA TRP A 6 12.34 -4.22 -3.89
C TRP A 6 11.28 -4.71 -4.88
N VAL A 7 10.14 -4.00 -4.97
CA VAL A 7 9.14 -4.23 -6.03
C VAL A 7 9.68 -3.67 -7.35
N PRO A 8 9.67 -4.44 -8.45
CA PRO A 8 9.97 -3.92 -9.77
C PRO A 8 8.98 -2.82 -10.17
N VAL A 9 9.49 -1.63 -10.46
CA VAL A 9 8.70 -0.48 -10.91
C VAL A 9 9.22 -0.07 -12.29
N PRO A 10 8.41 -0.16 -13.35
CA PRO A 10 8.77 0.38 -14.66
C PRO A 10 9.10 1.89 -14.59
N GLU A 11 10.07 2.36 -15.38
CA GLU A 11 10.51 3.77 -15.36
C GLU A 11 9.36 4.75 -15.62
N ASP A 12 8.48 4.42 -16.56
CA ASP A 12 7.30 5.21 -16.94
C ASP A 12 6.03 4.83 -16.16
N SER A 13 6.17 4.08 -15.06
CA SER A 13 5.01 3.67 -14.27
C SER A 13 4.30 4.90 -13.69
N PRO A 14 2.96 4.99 -13.78
CA PRO A 14 2.20 6.00 -13.07
C PRO A 14 2.18 5.75 -11.56
N PHE A 15 2.69 4.61 -11.09
CA PHE A 15 2.69 4.20 -9.69
C PHE A 15 4.11 4.01 -9.12
N PRO A 16 4.97 5.04 -9.15
CA PRO A 16 6.30 4.95 -8.54
C PRO A 16 6.22 4.97 -7.00
N LEU A 17 7.33 4.64 -6.33
CA LEU A 17 7.45 4.63 -4.86
C LEU A 17 7.08 5.97 -4.21
N HIS A 18 7.21 7.10 -4.92
CA HIS A 18 6.83 8.41 -4.40
C HIS A 18 5.36 8.77 -4.64
N ASN A 19 4.59 7.99 -5.41
CA ASN A 19 3.15 8.23 -5.61
C ASN A 19 2.32 7.52 -4.55
N LEU A 20 2.37 6.18 -4.50
CA LEU A 20 1.64 5.32 -3.56
C LEU A 20 0.15 5.74 -3.35
N PRO A 21 -0.67 5.73 -4.42
CA PRO A 21 -2.09 6.07 -4.30
C PRO A 21 -2.85 4.94 -3.59
N TYR A 22 -3.82 5.33 -2.76
CA TYR A 22 -4.74 4.40 -2.12
C TYR A 22 -5.93 4.09 -3.03
N GLY A 23 -6.36 2.84 -3.06
CA GLY A 23 -7.52 2.40 -3.84
C GLY A 23 -8.21 1.20 -3.20
N VAL A 24 -9.36 0.84 -3.74
CA VAL A 24 -10.03 -0.43 -3.43
C VAL A 24 -9.75 -1.40 -4.57
N PHE A 25 -9.29 -2.60 -4.23
CA PHE A 25 -9.05 -3.68 -5.18
C PHE A 25 -9.74 -4.95 -4.72
N ALA A 26 -10.01 -5.87 -5.65
CA ALA A 26 -10.53 -7.19 -5.36
C ALA A 26 -9.50 -8.24 -5.80
N PRO A 27 -8.83 -8.93 -4.87
CA PRO A 27 -7.97 -10.05 -5.23
C PRO A 27 -8.81 -11.22 -5.73
N ALA A 28 -8.18 -12.11 -6.52
CA ALA A 28 -8.85 -13.29 -7.06
C ALA A 28 -9.48 -14.13 -5.93
N GLY A 29 -10.80 -14.29 -5.97
CA GLY A 29 -11.55 -15.06 -4.97
C GLY A 29 -11.69 -14.40 -3.58
N GLY A 30 -11.27 -13.14 -3.41
CA GLY A 30 -11.33 -12.43 -2.14
C GLY A 30 -12.30 -11.24 -2.15
N PRO A 31 -12.76 -10.77 -0.98
CA PRO A 31 -13.59 -9.58 -0.90
C PRO A 31 -12.77 -8.31 -1.23
N PRO A 32 -13.42 -7.27 -1.80
CA PRO A 32 -12.77 -6.01 -2.09
C PRO A 32 -12.32 -5.29 -0.81
N ARG A 33 -11.11 -4.73 -0.86
CA ARG A 33 -10.45 -4.10 0.29
C ARG A 33 -9.42 -3.06 -0.14
N ILE A 34 -8.86 -2.33 0.83
CA ILE A 34 -7.95 -1.21 0.57
C ILE A 34 -6.55 -1.73 0.23
N GLY A 35 -5.96 -1.16 -0.83
CA GLY A 35 -4.59 -1.42 -1.24
C GLY A 35 -3.88 -0.15 -1.72
N VAL A 36 -2.57 -0.28 -1.95
CA VAL A 36 -1.71 0.76 -2.53
C VAL A 36 -1.12 0.26 -3.84
N ALA A 37 -1.25 1.04 -4.92
CA ALA A 37 -0.64 0.70 -6.20
C ALA A 37 0.87 1.01 -6.18
N ILE A 38 1.68 0.08 -6.70
CA ILE A 38 3.14 0.21 -6.84
C ILE A 38 3.61 -0.60 -8.05
N GLY A 39 4.15 0.08 -9.08
CA GLY A 39 4.47 -0.57 -10.35
C GLY A 39 3.23 -1.24 -10.96
N ASP A 40 3.35 -2.53 -11.28
CA ASP A 40 2.26 -3.37 -11.78
C ASP A 40 1.56 -4.19 -10.67
N HIS A 41 1.83 -3.84 -9.40
CA HIS A 41 1.37 -4.57 -8.23
C HIS A 41 0.45 -3.71 -7.35
N VAL A 42 -0.31 -4.40 -6.50
CA VAL A 42 -1.09 -3.78 -5.43
C VAL A 42 -0.65 -4.37 -4.10
N LEU A 43 -0.21 -3.51 -3.18
CA LEU A 43 0.05 -3.89 -1.79
C LEU A 43 -1.27 -3.93 -1.02
N ASP A 44 -1.63 -5.11 -0.52
CA ASP A 44 -2.81 -5.34 0.33
C ASP A 44 -2.58 -4.78 1.74
N LEU A 45 -3.22 -3.66 2.09
CA LEU A 45 -2.98 -3.01 3.38
C LEU A 45 -3.53 -3.81 4.57
N ALA A 46 -4.63 -4.54 4.37
CA ALA A 46 -5.21 -5.37 5.42
C ALA A 46 -4.24 -6.49 5.81
N HIS A 47 -3.54 -7.06 4.83
CA HIS A 47 -2.55 -8.10 5.07
C HIS A 47 -1.20 -7.53 5.55
N ALA A 48 -0.71 -6.46 4.92
CA ALA A 48 0.62 -5.94 5.17
C ALA A 48 0.76 -5.20 6.51
N LEU A 49 -0.31 -4.51 6.97
CA LEU A 49 -0.28 -3.70 8.17
C LEU A 49 -1.04 -4.34 9.34
N GLY A 50 -2.19 -4.95 9.07
CA GLY A 50 -2.94 -5.79 10.02
C GLY A 50 -3.43 -5.12 11.31
N ASP A 51 -3.21 -3.81 11.48
CA ASP A 51 -3.51 -3.06 12.70
C ASP A 51 -4.78 -2.21 12.61
N ASP A 52 -5.50 -2.28 11.49
CA ASP A 52 -6.64 -1.42 11.21
C ASP A 52 -7.69 -2.13 10.34
N ASP A 53 -8.84 -2.42 10.95
CA ASP A 53 -9.98 -3.08 10.30
C ASP A 53 -10.58 -2.24 9.15
N THR A 54 -10.28 -0.94 9.06
CA THR A 54 -10.72 -0.13 7.92
C THR A 54 -10.08 -0.58 6.62
N PHE A 55 -8.88 -1.17 6.64
CA PHE A 55 -8.25 -1.68 5.42
C PHE A 55 -8.98 -2.87 4.82
N ALA A 56 -9.73 -3.64 5.61
CA ALA A 56 -10.55 -4.75 5.12
C ALA A 56 -11.90 -4.29 4.51
N ARG A 57 -12.18 -2.98 4.44
CA ARG A 57 -13.46 -2.44 3.96
C ARG A 57 -13.45 -2.23 2.44
N PRO A 58 -14.62 -2.35 1.77
CA PRO A 58 -14.73 -2.17 0.32
C PRO A 58 -14.82 -0.69 -0.12
N HIS A 59 -14.38 0.25 0.73
CA HIS A 59 -14.47 1.70 0.49
C HIS A 59 -13.45 2.44 1.35
N LEU A 60 -12.90 3.54 0.83
CA LEU A 60 -11.85 4.32 1.49
C LEU A 60 -12.37 5.23 2.62
N ASN A 61 -13.68 5.51 2.69
CA ASN A 61 -14.23 6.56 3.55
C ASN A 61 -13.82 6.43 5.02
N PRO A 62 -13.87 5.25 5.67
CA PRO A 62 -13.49 5.12 7.06
C PRO A 62 -12.01 5.42 7.29
N PHE A 63 -11.14 4.96 6.39
CA PHE A 63 -9.70 5.27 6.42
C PHE A 63 -9.44 6.77 6.17
N LEU A 64 -10.12 7.38 5.21
CA LEU A 64 -10.00 8.82 4.95
C LEU A 64 -10.51 9.65 6.14
N ALA A 65 -11.56 9.19 6.83
CA ALA A 65 -12.09 9.89 8.00
C ALA A 65 -11.11 9.95 9.19
N GLN A 66 -10.07 9.09 9.23
CA GLN A 66 -9.03 9.12 10.28
C GLN A 66 -8.09 10.34 10.18
N GLY A 67 -8.05 10.99 9.02
CA GLY A 67 -7.33 12.25 8.83
C GLY A 67 -5.81 12.14 8.64
N ARG A 68 -5.19 13.31 8.50
CA ARG A 68 -3.85 13.47 7.94
C ARG A 68 -2.72 12.79 8.72
N GLU A 69 -2.83 12.73 10.05
CA GLU A 69 -1.81 12.09 10.89
C GLU A 69 -1.71 10.60 10.59
N ARG A 70 -2.86 9.93 10.55
CA ARG A 70 -2.94 8.51 10.23
C ARG A 70 -2.50 8.21 8.79
N TRP A 71 -2.86 9.05 7.82
CA TRP A 71 -2.38 8.90 6.44
C TRP A 71 -0.86 9.00 6.31
N ARG A 72 -0.23 9.91 7.08
CA ARG A 72 1.23 10.06 7.12
C ARG A 72 1.90 8.84 7.73
N GLU A 73 1.36 8.33 8.84
CA GLU A 73 1.84 7.13 9.50
C GLU A 73 1.78 5.92 8.55
N VAL A 74 0.63 5.69 7.94
CA VAL A 74 0.42 4.59 6.98
C VAL A 74 1.36 4.71 5.80
N ARG A 75 1.52 5.91 5.25
CA ARG A 75 2.46 6.15 4.15
C ARG A 75 3.91 5.86 4.54
N ALA A 76 4.33 6.26 5.75
CA ALA A 76 5.66 5.97 6.25
C ALA A 76 5.90 4.46 6.39
N ARG A 77 4.92 3.73 6.93
CA ARG A 77 4.98 2.27 7.07
C ARG A 77 5.01 1.55 5.72
N VAL A 78 4.16 1.94 4.77
CA VAL A 78 4.18 1.37 3.41
C VAL A 78 5.52 1.63 2.72
N THR A 79 6.07 2.84 2.86
CA THR A 79 7.39 3.17 2.29
C THR A 79 8.49 2.33 2.93
N ALA A 80 8.48 2.19 4.26
CA ALA A 80 9.43 1.35 4.97
C ALA A 80 9.35 -0.11 4.49
N LEU A 81 8.15 -0.67 4.41
CA LEU A 81 7.94 -2.03 3.89
C LEU A 81 8.49 -2.21 2.48
N LEU A 82 8.22 -1.27 1.56
CA LEU A 82 8.65 -1.36 0.16
C LEU A 82 10.15 -1.12 -0.06
N THR A 83 10.85 -0.59 0.95
CA THR A 83 12.29 -0.28 0.88
C THR A 83 13.14 -1.18 1.77
N ASP A 84 12.52 -2.05 2.55
CA ASP A 84 13.18 -3.06 3.36
C ASP A 84 13.23 -4.39 2.61
N GLU A 85 14.42 -4.81 2.17
CA GLU A 85 14.62 -6.09 1.46
C GLU A 85 14.23 -7.28 2.34
N ALA A 86 14.32 -7.17 3.67
CA ALA A 86 13.91 -8.24 4.59
C ALA A 86 12.37 -8.41 4.63
N ALA A 87 11.61 -7.39 4.23
CA ALA A 87 10.16 -7.43 4.13
C ALA A 87 9.65 -8.00 2.80
N ARG A 88 10.56 -8.34 1.87
CA ARG A 88 10.20 -8.96 0.60
C ARG A 88 9.60 -10.35 0.82
N PRO A 89 8.37 -10.62 0.37
CA PRO A 89 7.79 -11.97 0.48
C PRO A 89 8.61 -12.97 -0.36
N THR A 90 8.96 -14.11 0.25
CA THR A 90 9.66 -15.24 -0.38
C THR A 90 8.79 -16.04 -1.33
#